data_AF-A0A2V5HQE1-F1
#
_entry.id   AF-A0A2V5HQE1-F1
#
_cell.length_a   1.000
_cell.length_b   1.000
_cell.length_c   1.000
_cell.angle_alpha   90.00
_cell.angle_beta   90.00
_cell.angle_gamma   90.00
#
_symmetry.space_group_name_H-M   'P 1'
#
loop_
_entity.id
_entity.type
_entity.pdbx_description
1 polymer ?
#
loop_
_entity_poly.entity_id
_entity_poly.type
_entity_poly.pdbx_seq_one_letter_code
_entity_poly.pdbx_strand_id
1 'polypeptide(L)'
;MDIASRGSTHNAEIYIPINMVDAAPILPSFLQSDLSVTLREFYIETYHDKFFEETPTTWFTFFLLMELFYHVPLSVWALRGLKKDDPLVPVHLLVFGVQSFLTSAICLVEVWSWTDRTLDQKQNITMLYGPYVALGAFMAVDMFCRLRERLVLKPKLE
;
A
#
# COMPACT_ATOMS: atom_id res chain seq x y z
N MET A 1 2.31 13.18 31.23
CA MET A 1 0.99 12.86 30.65
C MET A 1 1.02 13.44 29.26
N ASP A 2 1.45 12.62 28.31
CA ASP A 2 2.16 13.07 27.12
C ASP A 2 1.23 13.17 25.91
N ILE A 3 1.15 14.38 25.33
CA ILE A 3 0.28 14.73 24.19
C ILE A 3 0.74 14.00 22.90
N ALA A 4 1.94 13.40 22.91
CA ALA A 4 2.50 12.63 21.81
C ALA A 4 1.87 11.24 21.59
N SER A 5 1.20 10.64 22.57
CA SER A 5 0.62 9.28 22.39
C SER A 5 -0.72 9.26 21.64
N ARG A 6 -1.39 10.42 21.52
CA ARG A 6 -2.72 10.54 20.91
C ARG A 6 -2.69 10.73 19.39
N GLY A 7 -1.58 11.21 18.83
CA GLY A 7 -1.43 11.41 17.39
C GLY A 7 -1.08 10.13 16.62
N SER A 8 -0.43 9.16 17.26
CA SER A 8 0.04 7.93 16.60
C SER A 8 -1.04 6.86 16.46
N THR A 9 -2.09 6.88 17.29
CA THR A 9 -3.20 5.92 17.23
C THR A 9 -4.18 6.24 16.10
N HIS A 10 -4.37 7.52 15.78
CA HIS A 10 -5.28 7.94 14.71
C HIS A 10 -4.79 7.56 13.30
N ASN A 11 -3.49 7.46 13.08
CA ASN A 11 -2.95 7.05 11.77
C ASN A 11 -3.06 5.52 11.55
N ALA A 12 -3.09 4.73 12.63
CA ALA A 12 -3.24 3.27 12.58
C ALA A 12 -4.70 2.86 12.30
N GLU A 13 -5.66 3.66 12.74
CA GLU A 13 -7.09 3.48 12.46
C GLU A 13 -7.45 3.79 11.00
N ILE A 14 -6.58 4.46 10.23
CA ILE A 14 -6.82 4.80 8.81
C ILE A 14 -6.27 3.73 7.86
N TYR A 15 -5.22 3.00 8.27
CA TYR A 15 -4.61 1.94 7.44
C TYR A 15 -5.45 0.65 7.39
N ILE A 16 -6.20 0.32 8.46
CA ILE A 16 -7.01 -0.90 8.54
C ILE A 16 -8.29 -0.82 7.67
N PRO A 17 -9.03 0.31 7.61
CA PRO A 17 -10.18 0.45 6.71
C PRO A 17 -9.80 0.50 5.22
N ILE A 18 -8.65 1.09 4.87
CA ILE A 18 -8.21 1.22 3.46
C ILE A 18 -7.97 -0.14 2.82
N ASN A 19 -7.34 -1.07 3.55
CA ASN A 19 -7.13 -2.43 3.09
C ASN A 19 -8.44 -3.27 3.00
N MET A 20 -9.55 -2.79 3.57
CA MET A 20 -10.87 -3.44 3.44
C MET A 20 -11.57 -3.04 2.13
N VAL A 21 -11.24 -1.89 1.56
CA VAL A 21 -11.75 -1.43 0.25
C VAL A 21 -11.05 -2.19 -0.87
N ASP A 22 -9.72 -2.34 -0.80
CA ASP A 22 -8.93 -3.06 -1.82
C ASP A 22 -9.09 -4.59 -1.76
N ALA A 23 -9.30 -5.16 -0.57
CA ALA A 23 -9.51 -6.61 -0.39
C ALA A 23 -10.95 -7.09 -0.65
N ALA A 24 -11.90 -6.16 -0.87
CA ALA A 24 -13.31 -6.48 -1.13
C ALA A 24 -13.54 -7.51 -2.27
N PRO A 25 -12.76 -7.54 -3.37
CA PRO A 25 -12.93 -8.53 -4.43
C PRO A 25 -12.54 -9.96 -4.03
N ILE A 26 -11.71 -10.13 -3.00
CA ILE A 26 -11.13 -11.42 -2.58
C ILE A 26 -11.74 -11.90 -1.26
N LEU A 27 -12.37 -11.01 -0.49
CA LEU A 27 -13.03 -11.35 0.76
C LEU A 27 -14.22 -12.29 0.51
N PRO A 28 -14.27 -13.47 1.17
CA PRO A 28 -15.40 -14.38 1.09
C PRO A 28 -16.67 -13.67 1.58
N SER A 29 -17.81 -14.01 1.00
CA SER A 29 -19.11 -13.32 1.20
C SER A 29 -19.55 -13.16 2.66
N PHE A 30 -19.01 -13.94 3.60
CA PHE A 30 -19.27 -13.81 5.03
C PHE A 30 -18.58 -12.59 5.70
N LEU A 31 -17.55 -12.01 5.07
CA LEU A 31 -16.84 -10.82 5.57
C LEU A 31 -17.18 -9.54 4.79
N GLN A 32 -18.00 -9.65 3.74
CA GLN A 32 -18.52 -8.49 3.01
C GLN A 32 -19.64 -7.87 3.85
N SER A 33 -19.31 -6.81 4.58
CA SER A 33 -20.31 -6.00 5.28
C SER A 33 -21.01 -5.05 4.31
N ASP A 34 -22.24 -4.65 4.61
CA ASP A 34 -23.00 -3.68 3.78
C ASP A 34 -22.24 -2.37 3.55
N LEU A 35 -21.39 -1.97 4.51
CA LEU A 35 -20.49 -0.81 4.37
C LEU A 35 -19.41 -1.02 3.30
N SER A 36 -18.85 -2.23 3.18
CA SER A 36 -17.84 -2.55 2.16
C SER A 36 -18.43 -2.49 0.76
N VAL A 37 -19.66 -2.98 0.59
CA VAL A 37 -20.40 -2.91 -0.69
C VAL A 37 -20.71 -1.46 -1.04
N THR A 38 -21.22 -0.68 -0.08
CA THR A 38 -21.58 0.73 -0.29
C THR A 38 -20.35 1.59 -0.63
N LEU A 39 -19.23 1.38 0.07
CA LEU A 39 -17.97 2.08 -0.21
C LEU A 39 -17.40 1.71 -1.58
N ARG A 40 -17.55 0.45 -2.00
CA ARG A 40 -17.13 0.00 -3.32
C ARG A 40 -17.99 0.62 -4.42
N GLU A 41 -19.31 0.66 -4.25
CA GLU A 41 -20.21 1.30 -5.22
C GLU A 41 -19.85 2.79 -5.37
N PHE A 42 -19.66 3.50 -4.25
CA PHE A 42 -19.19 4.88 -4.24
C PHE A 42 -17.83 5.04 -4.95
N TYR A 43 -16.88 4.12 -4.71
CA TYR A 43 -15.56 4.15 -5.33
C TYR A 43 -15.63 3.95 -6.84
N ILE A 44 -16.40 2.95 -7.29
CA ILE A 44 -16.61 2.64 -8.71
C ILE A 44 -17.27 3.83 -9.41
N GLU A 45 -18.33 4.38 -8.81
CA GLU A 45 -19.07 5.52 -9.37
C GLU A 45 -18.20 6.79 -9.43
N THR A 46 -17.29 6.98 -8.48
CA THR A 46 -16.44 8.17 -8.41
C THR A 46 -15.21 8.09 -9.31
N TYR A 47 -14.53 6.93 -9.35
CA TYR A 47 -13.21 6.80 -9.98
C TYR A 47 -13.23 6.04 -11.31
N HIS A 48 -14.30 5.29 -11.62
CA HIS A 48 -14.40 4.48 -12.83
C HIS A 48 -13.21 3.55 -13.09
N ASP A 49 -12.71 2.96 -12.00
CA ASP A 49 -11.54 2.10 -12.03
C ASP A 49 -11.89 0.72 -12.60
N LYS A 50 -11.30 0.37 -13.74
CA LYS A 50 -11.50 -0.92 -14.40
C LYS A 50 -11.06 -2.10 -13.56
N PHE A 51 -10.08 -1.92 -12.68
CA PHE A 51 -9.61 -3.00 -11.81
C PHE A 51 -10.73 -3.51 -10.89
N PHE A 52 -11.73 -2.67 -10.61
CA PHE A 52 -12.85 -2.97 -9.72
C PHE A 52 -14.22 -3.05 -10.42
N GLU A 53 -14.37 -2.41 -11.60
CA GLU A 53 -15.56 -2.48 -12.45
C GLU A 53 -15.64 -3.80 -13.25
N GLU A 54 -14.50 -4.23 -13.81
CA GLU A 54 -14.44 -5.43 -14.64
C GLU A 54 -13.93 -6.63 -13.82
N THR A 55 -13.95 -7.82 -14.43
CA THR A 55 -13.37 -8.99 -13.76
C THR A 55 -11.87 -8.76 -13.57
N PRO A 56 -11.34 -8.79 -12.33
CA PRO A 56 -9.95 -8.44 -12.08
C PRO A 56 -9.04 -9.39 -12.86
N THR A 57 -8.08 -8.80 -13.57
CA THR A 57 -7.07 -9.57 -14.30
C THR A 57 -6.27 -10.43 -13.32
N THR A 58 -5.87 -11.62 -13.75
CA THR A 58 -5.20 -12.60 -12.88
C THR A 58 -3.93 -12.05 -12.20
N TRP A 59 -3.23 -11.14 -12.87
CA TRP A 59 -2.05 -10.46 -12.31
C TRP A 59 -2.42 -9.43 -11.24
N PHE A 60 -3.55 -8.73 -11.38
CA PHE A 60 -4.02 -7.77 -10.39
C PHE A 60 -4.49 -8.50 -9.12
N THR A 61 -5.19 -9.63 -9.28
CA THR A 61 -5.51 -10.52 -8.14
C THR A 61 -4.26 -10.96 -7.40
N PHE A 62 -3.17 -11.26 -8.11
CA PHE A 62 -1.90 -11.61 -7.47
C PHE A 62 -1.33 -10.45 -6.64
N PHE A 63 -1.40 -9.20 -7.13
CA PHE A 63 -0.98 -8.03 -6.36
C PHE A 63 -1.81 -7.83 -5.09
N LEU A 64 -3.14 -8.00 -5.18
CA LEU A 64 -4.01 -7.97 -4.01
C LEU A 64 -3.70 -9.08 -3.01
N LEU A 65 -3.36 -10.29 -3.47
CA LEU A 65 -2.92 -11.37 -2.59
C LEU A 65 -1.59 -11.04 -1.91
N MET A 66 -0.63 -10.48 -2.65
CA MET A 66 0.63 -10.03 -2.07
C MET A 66 0.41 -8.94 -1.02
N GLU A 67 -0.50 -8.00 -1.27
CA GLU A 67 -0.86 -7.00 -0.28
C GLU A 67 -1.49 -7.63 0.97
N LEU A 68 -2.47 -8.52 0.79
CA LEU A 68 -3.15 -9.18 1.91
C LEU A 68 -2.22 -10.07 2.75
N PHE A 69 -1.35 -10.86 2.12
CA PHE A 69 -0.51 -11.83 2.82
C PHE A 69 0.87 -11.31 3.21
N TYR A 70 1.40 -10.31 2.52
CA TYR A 70 2.72 -9.74 2.82
C TYR A 70 2.60 -8.36 3.44
N HIS A 71 1.86 -7.42 2.84
CA HIS A 71 1.80 -6.04 3.35
C HIS A 71 1.09 -5.94 4.70
N VAL A 72 -0.03 -6.65 4.90
CA VAL A 72 -0.81 -6.56 6.15
C VAL A 72 -0.03 -7.13 7.35
N PRO A 73 0.48 -8.38 7.33
CA PRO A 73 1.20 -8.92 8.48
C PRO A 73 2.48 -8.13 8.74
N LEU A 74 3.15 -7.67 7.68
CA LEU A 74 4.36 -6.88 7.81
C LEU A 74 4.10 -5.50 8.40
N SER A 75 3.00 -4.84 8.04
CA SER A 75 2.62 -3.56 8.64
C SER A 75 2.36 -3.70 10.14
N VAL A 76 1.64 -4.75 10.53
CA VAL A 76 1.39 -5.05 11.96
C VAL A 76 2.68 -5.37 12.71
N TRP A 77 3.61 -6.10 12.09
CA TRP A 77 4.91 -6.41 12.68
C TRP A 77 5.82 -5.17 12.74
N ALA A 78 5.91 -4.40 11.66
CA ALA A 78 6.77 -3.22 11.53
C ALA A 78 6.38 -2.13 12.53
N LEU A 79 5.08 -1.96 12.84
CA LEU A 79 4.64 -1.06 13.91
C LEU A 79 5.22 -1.44 15.28
N ARG A 80 5.30 -2.74 15.56
CA ARG A 80 5.94 -3.25 16.80
C ARG A 80 7.46 -3.16 16.73
N GLY A 81 8.04 -3.45 15.56
CA GLY A 81 9.48 -3.40 15.33
C GLY A 81 10.04 -1.98 15.42
N LEU A 82 9.34 -0.99 14.86
CA LEU A 82 9.71 0.43 14.93
C LEU A 82 9.70 0.94 16.37
N LYS A 83 8.76 0.48 17.20
CA LYS A 83 8.72 0.81 18.63
C LYS A 83 9.88 0.19 19.43
N LYS A 84 10.42 -0.94 18.96
CA LYS A 84 11.51 -1.67 19.61
C LYS A 84 12.88 -1.42 18.98
N ASP A 85 12.96 -0.56 17.97
CA ASP A 85 14.18 -0.27 17.20
C ASP A 85 14.88 -1.53 16.67
N ASP A 86 14.09 -2.50 16.19
CA ASP A 86 14.60 -3.79 15.71
C ASP A 86 15.48 -3.59 14.46
N PRO A 87 16.71 -4.14 14.42
CA PRO A 87 17.65 -3.94 13.33
C PRO A 87 17.18 -4.49 11.98
N LEU A 88 16.21 -5.41 11.96
CA LEU A 88 15.65 -6.01 10.73
C LEU A 88 14.54 -5.16 10.10
N VAL A 89 14.01 -4.16 10.81
CA VAL A 89 12.93 -3.29 10.34
C VAL A 89 13.28 -2.59 9.03
N PRO A 90 14.48 -1.98 8.86
CA PRO A 90 14.82 -1.32 7.60
C PRO A 90 14.89 -2.27 6.41
N VAL A 91 15.30 -3.53 6.62
CA VAL A 91 15.38 -4.54 5.55
C VAL A 91 13.98 -4.89 5.06
N HIS A 92 13.05 -5.11 6.00
CA HIS A 92 11.69 -5.52 5.68
C HIS A 92 10.88 -4.36 5.09
N LEU A 93 11.05 -3.14 5.64
CA LEU A 93 10.42 -1.93 5.10
C LEU A 93 10.96 -1.54 3.72
N LEU A 94 12.21 -1.88 3.41
CA LEU A 94 12.77 -1.70 2.06
C LEU A 94 12.05 -2.60 1.04
N VAL A 95 11.91 -3.90 1.35
CA VAL A 95 11.20 -4.84 0.46
C VAL A 95 9.74 -4.43 0.29
N PHE A 96 9.08 -4.04 1.38
CA PHE A 96 7.73 -3.47 1.36
C PHE A 96 7.64 -2.24 0.46
N GLY A 97 8.51 -1.23 0.64
CA GLY A 97 8.46 0.01 -0.13
C GLY A 97 8.69 -0.22 -1.62
N VAL A 98 9.65 -1.09 -1.98
CA VAL A 98 9.93 -1.44 -3.38
C VAL A 98 8.76 -2.21 -3.99
N GLN A 99 8.19 -3.18 -3.27
CA GLN A 99 7.06 -3.95 -3.76
C GLN A 99 5.84 -3.07 -3.98
N SER A 100 5.46 -2.24 -2.99
CA SER A 100 4.34 -1.29 -3.10
C SER A 100 4.55 -0.28 -4.23
N PHE A 101 5.79 0.22 -4.42
CA PHE A 101 6.11 1.09 -5.55
C PHE A 101 5.86 0.37 -6.89
N LEU A 102 6.36 -0.84 -7.06
CA LEU A 102 6.26 -1.57 -8.32
C LEU A 102 4.81 -1.94 -8.65
N THR A 103 4.05 -2.46 -7.69
CA THR A 103 2.65 -2.84 -7.92
C THR A 103 1.81 -1.62 -8.27
N SER A 104 1.93 -0.52 -7.52
CA SER A 104 1.21 0.73 -7.80
C SER A 104 1.67 1.40 -9.11
N ALA A 105 2.96 1.35 -9.45
CA ALA A 105 3.46 1.88 -10.71
C ALA A 105 2.95 1.09 -11.92
N ILE A 106 2.87 -0.24 -11.83
CA ILE A 106 2.28 -1.09 -12.87
C ILE A 106 0.80 -0.76 -13.06
N CYS A 107 0.04 -0.61 -11.96
CA CYS A 107 -1.36 -0.18 -12.05
C CYS A 107 -1.48 1.20 -12.73
N LEU A 108 -0.58 2.13 -12.42
CA LEU A 108 -0.59 3.46 -13.05
C LEU A 108 -0.27 3.39 -14.55
N VAL A 109 0.74 2.62 -14.95
CA VAL A 109 1.07 2.41 -16.37
C VAL A 109 -0.12 1.83 -17.14
N GLU A 110 -0.81 0.86 -16.53
CA GLU A 110 -2.01 0.25 -17.11
C GLU A 110 -3.17 1.27 -17.23
N VAL A 111 -3.44 2.09 -16.20
CA VAL A 111 -4.44 3.18 -16.25
C VAL A 111 -4.18 4.14 -17.41
N TRP A 112 -2.91 4.50 -17.63
CA TRP A 112 -2.53 5.37 -18.74
C TRP A 112 -2.68 4.71 -20.11
N SER A 113 -2.58 3.37 -20.17
CA SER A 113 -2.78 2.59 -21.40
C SER A 113 -4.24 2.49 -21.86
N TRP A 114 -5.22 2.70 -20.97
CA TRP A 114 -6.65 2.56 -21.29
C TRP A 114 -7.11 3.54 -22.37
N THR A 115 -7.66 3.07 -23.48
CA THR A 115 -8.11 3.94 -24.59
C THR A 115 -9.54 4.42 -24.45
N ASP A 116 -10.27 3.90 -23.48
CA ASP A 116 -11.73 4.06 -23.32
C ASP A 116 -12.13 4.95 -22.12
N ARG A 117 -11.15 5.62 -21.51
CA ARG A 117 -11.34 6.59 -20.42
C ARG A 117 -10.85 7.97 -20.83
N THR A 118 -11.55 9.01 -20.39
CA THR A 118 -11.17 10.40 -20.67
C THR A 118 -9.90 10.77 -19.90
N LEU A 119 -9.24 11.86 -20.33
CA LEU A 119 -8.05 12.37 -19.64
C LEU A 119 -8.34 12.71 -18.17
N ASP A 120 -9.51 13.29 -17.89
CA ASP A 120 -9.92 13.69 -16.53
C ASP A 120 -10.11 12.47 -15.62
N GLN A 121 -10.70 11.38 -16.13
CA GLN A 121 -10.84 10.12 -15.38
C GLN A 121 -9.47 9.52 -15.04
N LYS A 122 -8.55 9.49 -16.01
CA LYS A 122 -7.17 9.02 -15.79
C LYS A 122 -6.41 9.89 -14.78
N GLN A 123 -6.61 11.20 -14.82
CA GLN A 123 -5.99 12.12 -13.87
C GLN A 123 -6.54 11.94 -12.46
N ASN A 124 -7.85 11.76 -12.28
CA ASN A 124 -8.45 11.48 -10.97
C ASN A 124 -7.91 10.19 -10.36
N ILE A 125 -7.82 9.11 -11.13
CA ILE A 125 -7.21 7.85 -10.69
C ILE A 125 -5.72 8.05 -10.38
N THR A 126 -5.00 8.79 -11.22
CA THR A 126 -3.58 9.10 -10.98
C THR A 126 -3.37 9.94 -9.71
N MET A 127 -4.27 10.86 -9.38
CA MET A 127 -4.21 11.62 -8.13
C MET A 127 -4.47 10.75 -6.90
N LEU A 128 -5.23 9.66 -7.07
CA LEU A 128 -5.44 8.66 -6.03
C LEU A 128 -4.20 7.76 -5.86
N TYR A 129 -3.72 7.12 -6.94
CA TYR A 129 -2.60 6.16 -6.91
C TYR A 129 -1.21 6.83 -6.78
N GLY A 130 -1.04 8.02 -7.33
CA GLY A 130 0.23 8.74 -7.39
C GLY A 130 0.87 8.98 -6.02
N PRO A 131 0.14 9.46 -4.99
CA PRO A 131 0.64 9.56 -3.64
C PRO A 131 1.16 8.24 -3.07
N TYR A 132 0.51 7.10 -3.36
CA TYR A 132 0.97 5.78 -2.91
C TYR A 132 2.28 5.37 -3.60
N VAL A 133 2.39 5.60 -4.92
CA VAL A 133 3.64 5.37 -5.66
C VAL A 133 4.77 6.23 -5.07
N ALA A 134 4.52 7.52 -4.84
CA ALA A 134 5.50 8.43 -4.27
C ALA A 134 5.91 8.03 -2.85
N LEU A 135 4.95 7.62 -2.01
CA LEU A 135 5.20 7.16 -0.66
C LEU A 135 6.02 5.86 -0.65
N GLY A 136 5.68 4.89 -1.49
CA GLY A 136 6.43 3.63 -1.64
C GLY A 136 7.88 3.88 -2.07
N ALA A 137 8.08 4.75 -3.06
CA ALA A 137 9.42 5.16 -3.50
C ALA A 137 10.20 5.87 -2.38
N PHE A 138 9.56 6.80 -1.67
CA PHE A 138 10.18 7.50 -0.55
C PHE A 138 10.60 6.54 0.57
N MET A 139 9.72 5.61 0.96
CA MET A 139 10.02 4.58 1.96
C MET A 139 11.19 3.70 1.52
N ALA A 140 11.22 3.26 0.26
CA ALA A 140 12.31 2.46 -0.28
C ALA A 140 13.65 3.20 -0.22
N VAL A 141 13.67 4.48 -0.62
CA VAL A 141 14.90 5.30 -0.59
C VAL A 141 15.37 5.55 0.85
N ASP A 142 14.46 5.92 1.77
CA ASP A 142 14.81 6.16 3.18
C ASP A 142 15.41 4.90 3.83
N MET A 143 14.78 3.75 3.63
CA MET A 143 15.26 2.49 4.20
C MET A 143 16.58 2.03 3.56
N PHE A 144 16.75 2.23 2.25
CA PHE A 144 18.01 1.95 1.57
C PHE A 144 19.15 2.80 2.12
N CYS A 145 18.93 4.11 2.32
CA CYS A 145 19.93 5.01 2.89
C CYS A 145 20.33 4.58 4.32
N ARG A 146 19.35 4.29 5.19
CA ARG A 146 19.60 3.82 6.56
C ARG A 146 20.35 2.49 6.59
N LEU A 147 20.00 1.56 5.71
CA LEU A 147 20.68 0.26 5.62
C LEU A 147 22.11 0.44 5.11
N ARG A 148 22.32 1.29 4.11
CA ARG A 148 23.65 1.62 3.57
C ARG A 148 24.55 2.21 4.64
N GLU A 149 24.07 3.16 5.43
CA GLU A 149 24.84 3.74 6.54
C GLU A 149 25.27 2.68 7.55
N ARG A 150 24.35 1.79 7.96
CA ARG A 150 24.64 0.70 8.90
C ARG A 150 25.64 -0.33 8.37
N LEU A 151 25.65 -0.57 7.06
CA LEU A 151 26.55 -1.55 6.43
C LEU A 151 27.93 -0.95 6.11
N VAL A 152 27.97 0.30 5.63
CA VAL A 152 29.22 0.97 5.21
C VAL A 152 30.02 1.48 6.41
N LEU A 153 29.37 1.87 7.50
CA LEU A 153 30.04 2.33 8.72
C LEU A 153 30.48 1.20 9.65
N LYS A 154 30.16 -0.06 9.34
CA LYS A 154 30.59 -1.20 10.15
C LYS A 154 32.10 -1.42 9.91
N PRO A 155 32.97 -1.29 10.92
CA PRO A 155 34.38 -1.62 10.76
C PRO A 155 34.47 -3.09 10.36
N LYS A 156 35.36 -3.42 9.41
CA LYS A 156 35.76 -4.81 9.20
C LYS A 156 36.30 -5.32 10.54
N LEU A 157 35.56 -6.20 11.20
CA LEU A 157 36.12 -7.01 12.27
C LEU A 157 37.11 -7.96 11.59
N GLU A 158 38.38 -7.59 11.60
CA GLU A 158 39.52 -8.50 11.43
C GLU A 158 39.91 -9.10 12.78
#